data_AF-A0A7S1CJG9-F1
#
_entry.id   AF-A0A7S1CJG9-F1
#
_cell.length_a   1.000
_cell.length_b   1.000
_cell.length_c   1.000
_cell.angle_alpha   90.00
_cell.angle_beta   90.00
_cell.angle_gamma   90.00
#
_symmetry.space_group_name_H-M   'P 1'
#
loop_
_entity.id
_entity.type
_entity.pdbx_description
1 polymer ?
#
loop_
_entity_poly.entity_id
_entity_poly.type
_entity_poly.pdbx_seq_one_letter_code
_entity_poly.pdbx_strand_id
1 'polypeptide(L)'
;GGGRGGRSLSKHKADAAPPTRTPMMEFGFENLPFSDVMERCTQSLHTLDAVVNLLRSRASAEDRYAKALSEVTYAGPSLMRAFLGSPRGEAQDDNATLHASLEAAKAASHAEGETRARFAANLEALAGRLAEMRAAHDKLVTHKGAEGKALIRNVKAAARQVAKASERLDRARAAEAKAKAKDARDGDGDVSERQRRKNAEALVAASRGVDEAEDEMRDSNNTLIMARQARQDGLSAIATTLQHSEEDRLGVIADA
;
A
#
# COMPACT_ATOMS: atom_id res chain seq x y z
N GLY A 1 24.37 -4.12 79.21
CA GLY A 1 23.16 -3.28 79.11
C GLY A 1 22.79 -3.23 77.64
N GLY A 2 21.60 -3.69 77.25
CA GLY A 2 20.36 -2.89 77.28
C GLY A 2 20.28 -2.15 75.93
N GLY A 3 19.38 -2.42 75.00
CA GLY A 3 17.96 -2.74 75.12
C GLY A 3 17.14 -1.47 74.87
N ARG A 4 16.15 -1.57 73.97
CA ARG A 4 15.13 -0.56 73.55
C ARG A 4 15.60 0.36 72.41
N GLY A 5 14.81 0.72 71.42
CA GLY A 5 13.36 0.74 71.15
C GLY A 5 13.22 1.83 70.05
N GLY A 6 12.42 1.72 69.01
CA GLY A 6 10.99 1.45 68.97
C GLY A 6 10.27 2.72 68.47
N ARG A 7 9.41 2.54 67.45
CA ARG A 7 8.37 3.45 66.92
C ARG A 7 8.86 4.62 66.06
N SER A 8 8.11 5.13 65.07
CA SER A 8 6.89 4.77 64.34
C SER A 8 6.54 6.05 63.54
N LEU A 9 5.91 5.87 62.37
CA LEU A 9 4.87 6.71 61.75
C LEU A 9 5.17 7.19 60.33
N SER A 10 4.53 6.48 59.40
CA SER A 10 3.68 6.98 58.31
C SER A 10 4.16 8.18 57.48
N LYS A 11 4.22 7.97 56.16
CA LYS A 11 3.30 8.65 55.23
C LYS A 11 3.38 8.03 53.83
N HIS A 12 2.19 7.81 53.29
CA HIS A 12 1.89 7.42 51.91
C HIS A 12 2.80 8.10 50.88
N LYS A 13 3.32 7.31 49.93
CA LYS A 13 3.52 7.82 48.58
C LYS A 13 3.22 6.73 47.58
N ALA A 14 2.30 7.09 46.68
CA ALA A 14 1.62 6.25 45.72
C ALA A 14 2.59 5.42 44.86
N ASP A 15 2.15 4.19 44.59
CA ASP A 15 2.61 3.38 43.47
C ASP A 15 2.39 4.16 42.17
N ALA A 16 3.45 4.83 41.71
CA ALA A 16 3.51 5.30 40.34
C ALA A 16 3.80 4.09 39.47
N ALA A 17 2.76 3.56 38.86
CA ALA A 17 2.86 2.60 37.78
C ALA A 17 3.93 3.08 36.78
N PRO A 18 4.83 2.19 36.31
CA PRO A 18 5.75 2.55 35.24
C PRO A 18 4.91 3.05 34.05
N PRO A 19 5.32 4.11 33.35
CA PRO A 19 4.58 4.55 32.17
C PRO A 19 4.54 3.36 31.21
N THR A 20 3.34 2.80 31.02
CA THR A 20 3.01 1.96 29.88
C THR A 20 3.18 2.85 28.66
N ARG A 21 4.42 2.94 28.18
CA ARG A 21 4.69 3.20 26.78
C ARG A 21 4.04 2.04 26.07
N THR A 22 2.79 2.23 25.66
CA THR A 22 2.23 1.50 24.53
C THR A 22 3.30 1.57 23.45
N PRO A 23 3.89 0.45 23.02
CA PRO A 23 4.69 0.49 21.81
C PRO A 23 3.71 0.91 20.73
N MET A 24 3.73 2.20 20.35
CA MET A 24 3.30 2.56 19.02
C MET A 24 4.19 1.71 18.13
N MET A 25 3.60 0.67 17.54
CA MET A 25 4.24 -0.07 16.47
C MET A 25 4.40 0.94 15.33
N GLU A 26 5.51 1.67 15.36
CA GLU A 26 6.07 2.23 14.14
C GLU A 26 6.33 1.02 13.25
N PHE A 27 5.42 0.78 12.31
CA PHE A 27 5.62 -0.16 11.22
C PHE A 27 6.77 0.37 10.35
N GLY A 28 8.00 0.25 10.86
CA GLY A 28 9.19 0.48 10.08
C GLY A 28 9.21 -0.54 8.94
N PHE A 29 9.34 -0.07 7.70
CA PHE A 29 9.51 -0.88 6.50
C PHE A 29 10.79 -1.73 6.47
N GLU A 30 11.49 -1.84 7.60
CA GLU A 30 12.70 -2.64 7.75
C GLU A 30 12.43 -4.14 7.65
N ASN A 31 11.19 -4.59 7.94
CA ASN A 31 10.83 -6.02 7.99
C ASN A 31 9.78 -6.47 6.96
N LEU A 32 9.16 -5.56 6.20
CA LEU A 32 8.19 -5.93 5.15
C LEU A 32 8.81 -5.69 3.78
N PRO A 33 9.05 -6.74 2.97
CA PRO A 33 9.56 -6.55 1.64
C PRO A 33 8.55 -5.76 0.80
N PHE A 34 9.05 -4.84 -0.04
CA PHE A 34 8.22 -3.99 -0.90
C PHE A 34 7.20 -4.78 -1.75
N SER A 35 7.50 -6.05 -2.06
CA SER A 35 6.57 -6.97 -2.71
C SER A 35 5.23 -7.11 -1.96
N ASP A 36 5.28 -7.21 -0.64
CA ASP A 36 4.11 -7.52 0.18
C ASP A 36 3.19 -6.30 0.28
N VAL A 37 3.77 -5.10 0.30
CA VAL A 37 3.03 -3.84 0.22
C VAL A 37 2.26 -3.77 -1.10
N MET A 38 2.94 -4.08 -2.20
CA MET A 38 2.31 -4.07 -3.52
C MET A 38 1.23 -5.14 -3.65
N GLU A 39 1.44 -6.34 -3.10
CA GLU A 39 0.47 -7.43 -3.09
C GLU A 39 -0.79 -7.05 -2.30
N ARG A 40 -0.64 -6.42 -1.13
CA ARG A 40 -1.76 -5.88 -0.35
C ARG A 40 -2.55 -4.83 -1.14
N CYS A 41 -1.88 -3.93 -1.86
CA CYS A 41 -2.55 -2.98 -2.74
C CYS A 41 -3.34 -3.67 -3.86
N THR A 42 -2.78 -4.70 -4.49
CA THR A 42 -3.49 -5.50 -5.51
C THR A 42 -4.71 -6.21 -4.92
N GLN A 43 -4.60 -6.79 -3.73
CA GLN A 43 -5.73 -7.41 -3.03
C GLN A 43 -6.81 -6.39 -2.67
N SER A 44 -6.44 -5.17 -2.27
CA SER A 44 -7.36 -4.06 -2.02
C SER A 44 -8.15 -3.69 -3.28
N LEU A 45 -7.49 -3.60 -4.44
CA LEU A 45 -8.16 -3.34 -5.73
C LEU A 45 -9.16 -4.45 -6.10
N HIS A 46 -8.81 -5.72 -5.89
CA HIS A 46 -9.75 -6.83 -6.11
C HIS A 46 -10.96 -6.77 -5.17
N THR A 47 -10.74 -6.35 -3.93
CA THR A 47 -11.83 -6.17 -2.95
C THR A 47 -12.77 -5.05 -3.40
N LEU A 48 -12.24 -3.94 -3.93
CA LEU A 48 -13.05 -2.87 -4.52
C LEU A 48 -13.89 -3.37 -5.70
N ASP A 49 -13.29 -4.14 -6.61
CA ASP A 49 -14.02 -4.73 -7.74
C ASP A 49 -15.18 -5.61 -7.25
N ALA A 50 -14.96 -6.41 -6.20
CA ALA A 50 -16.00 -7.24 -5.59
C ALA A 50 -17.14 -6.40 -4.97
N VAL A 51 -16.80 -5.35 -4.21
CA VAL A 51 -17.80 -4.45 -3.59
C VAL A 51 -18.62 -3.72 -4.66
N VAL A 52 -17.98 -3.18 -5.70
CA VAL A 52 -18.66 -2.51 -6.82
C VAL A 52 -19.65 -3.47 -7.50
N ASN A 53 -19.23 -4.70 -7.77
CA ASN A 53 -20.11 -5.70 -8.39
C ASN A 53 -21.29 -6.08 -7.49
N LEU A 54 -21.05 -6.20 -6.18
CA LEU A 54 -22.11 -6.46 -5.20
C LEU A 54 -23.15 -5.32 -5.19
N LEU A 55 -22.69 -4.07 -5.14
CA LEU A 55 -23.57 -2.90 -5.11
C LEU A 55 -24.41 -2.79 -6.39
N ARG A 56 -23.82 -2.99 -7.56
CA ARG A 56 -24.54 -3.00 -8.85
C ARG A 56 -25.58 -4.12 -8.92
N SER A 57 -25.21 -5.32 -8.45
CA SER A 57 -26.14 -6.44 -8.38
C SER A 57 -27.33 -6.12 -7.46
N ARG A 58 -27.06 -5.50 -6.31
CA ARG A 58 -28.11 -5.08 -5.38
C ARG A 58 -28.98 -3.96 -5.96
N ALA A 59 -28.38 -2.95 -6.59
CA ALA A 59 -29.10 -1.88 -7.27
C ALA A 59 -30.07 -2.43 -8.33
N SER A 60 -29.59 -3.36 -9.16
CA SER A 60 -30.42 -4.05 -10.16
C SER A 60 -31.56 -4.87 -9.55
N ALA A 61 -31.36 -5.49 -8.38
CA ALA A 61 -32.43 -6.21 -7.69
C ALA A 61 -33.50 -5.26 -7.15
N GLU A 62 -33.09 -4.14 -6.53
CA GLU A 62 -34.01 -3.12 -6.00
C GLU A 62 -34.79 -2.40 -7.12
N ASP A 63 -34.15 -2.10 -8.25
CA ASP A 63 -34.80 -1.53 -9.43
C ASP A 63 -35.86 -2.49 -10.03
N ARG A 64 -35.53 -3.78 -10.13
CA ARG A 64 -36.51 -4.81 -10.57
C ARG A 64 -37.68 -4.93 -9.60
N TYR A 65 -37.42 -4.84 -8.29
CA TYR A 65 -38.48 -4.87 -7.29
C TYR A 65 -39.38 -3.62 -7.38
N ALA A 66 -38.78 -2.44 -7.57
CA ALA A 66 -39.52 -1.20 -7.80
C ALA A 66 -40.44 -1.29 -9.03
N LYS A 67 -39.94 -1.86 -10.13
CA LYS A 67 -40.71 -2.11 -11.36
C LYS A 67 -41.85 -3.11 -11.15
N ALA A 68 -41.62 -4.19 -10.41
CA ALA A 68 -42.67 -5.14 -10.09
C ALA A 68 -43.81 -4.49 -9.27
N LEU A 69 -43.47 -3.60 -8.32
CA LEU A 69 -44.46 -2.86 -7.53
C LEU A 69 -45.26 -1.86 -8.38
N SER A 70 -44.65 -1.26 -9.41
CA SER A 70 -45.35 -0.39 -10.35
C SER A 70 -46.26 -1.18 -11.30
N GLU A 71 -45.82 -2.34 -11.79
CA GLU A 71 -46.65 -3.20 -12.65
C GLU A 71 -47.92 -3.71 -11.94
N VAL A 72 -47.81 -4.11 -10.67
CA VAL A 72 -48.96 -4.55 -9.84
C VAL A 72 -49.98 -3.42 -9.65
N THR A 73 -49.52 -2.17 -9.52
CA THR A 73 -50.41 -1.02 -9.38
C THR A 73 -51.19 -0.71 -10.65
N TYR A 74 -50.61 -0.94 -11.85
CA TYR A 74 -51.32 -0.80 -13.12
C TYR A 74 -52.30 -1.95 -13.44
N ALA A 75 -52.06 -3.18 -12.96
CA ALA A 75 -52.93 -4.34 -13.21
C ALA A 75 -54.14 -4.43 -12.25
N GLY A 76 -54.13 -3.71 -11.12
CA GLY A 76 -55.17 -3.78 -10.10
C GLY A 76 -56.59 -3.37 -10.55
N PRO A 77 -56.80 -2.32 -11.37
CA PRO A 77 -58.14 -1.92 -11.83
C PRO A 77 -58.86 -2.99 -12.66
N SER A 78 -58.13 -3.72 -13.52
CA SER A 78 -58.68 -4.77 -14.38
C SER A 78 -58.99 -6.05 -13.59
N LEU A 79 -58.16 -6.41 -12.62
CA LEU A 79 -58.43 -7.53 -11.70
C LEU A 79 -59.64 -7.27 -10.80
N MET A 80 -59.80 -6.05 -10.29
CA MET A 80 -60.94 -5.67 -9.45
C MET A 80 -62.27 -5.69 -10.20
N ARG A 81 -62.29 -5.16 -11.42
CA ARG A 81 -63.48 -5.22 -12.28
C ARG A 81 -63.87 -6.66 -12.58
N ALA A 82 -62.90 -7.57 -12.70
CA ALA A 82 -63.13 -9.00 -12.90
C ALA A 82 -63.61 -9.71 -11.61
N PHE A 83 -63.16 -9.29 -10.42
CA PHE A 83 -63.48 -9.94 -9.15
C PHE A 83 -64.80 -9.48 -8.52
N LEU A 84 -65.12 -8.18 -8.58
CA LEU A 84 -66.30 -7.60 -7.91
C LEU A 84 -67.55 -7.54 -8.78
N GLY A 85 -67.42 -7.70 -10.11
CA GLY A 85 -68.55 -7.48 -11.03
C GLY A 85 -69.09 -6.04 -11.00
N SER A 86 -70.19 -5.77 -11.69
CA SER A 86 -70.89 -4.46 -11.60
C SER A 86 -71.87 -4.46 -10.43
N PRO A 87 -71.71 -3.58 -9.41
CA PRO A 87 -72.55 -3.61 -8.21
C PRO A 87 -74.00 -3.15 -8.48
N ARG A 88 -74.98 -3.67 -7.70
CA ARG A 88 -76.36 -3.15 -7.57
C ARG A 88 -76.79 -3.15 -6.10
N GLY A 89 -77.37 -2.05 -5.60
CA GLY A 89 -78.01 -1.97 -4.26
C GLY A 89 -77.05 -1.69 -3.09
N GLU A 90 -77.42 -2.07 -1.85
CA GLU A 90 -76.62 -1.84 -0.60
C GLU A 90 -75.17 -2.37 -0.67
N ALA A 91 -74.91 -3.34 -1.54
CA ALA A 91 -73.55 -3.80 -1.88
C ALA A 91 -72.66 -2.70 -2.50
N GLN A 92 -73.20 -1.54 -2.84
CA GLN A 92 -72.49 -0.42 -3.46
C GLN A 92 -71.67 0.39 -2.43
N ASP A 93 -72.11 0.49 -1.18
CA ASP A 93 -71.38 1.19 -0.10
C ASP A 93 -70.26 0.31 0.51
N ASP A 94 -70.49 -0.99 0.68
CA ASP A 94 -69.45 -1.94 1.07
C ASP A 94 -68.37 -2.07 -0.03
N ASN A 95 -68.77 -2.01 -1.30
CA ASN A 95 -67.82 -1.91 -2.41
C ASN A 95 -67.01 -0.62 -2.37
N ALA A 96 -67.57 0.49 -1.87
CA ALA A 96 -66.83 1.76 -1.78
C ALA A 96 -65.68 1.70 -0.76
N THR A 97 -65.89 1.08 0.41
CA THR A 97 -64.83 0.91 1.42
C THR A 97 -63.76 -0.09 0.96
N LEU A 98 -64.16 -1.18 0.28
CA LEU A 98 -63.22 -2.13 -0.33
C LEU A 98 -62.42 -1.47 -1.46
N HIS A 99 -63.06 -0.65 -2.29
CA HIS A 99 -62.36 0.15 -3.30
C HIS A 99 -61.36 1.11 -2.67
N ALA A 100 -61.75 1.84 -1.63
CA ALA A 100 -60.87 2.79 -0.94
C ALA A 100 -59.65 2.09 -0.30
N SER A 101 -59.84 0.94 0.34
CA SER A 101 -58.74 0.16 0.92
C SER A 101 -57.78 -0.40 -0.13
N LEU A 102 -58.28 -0.81 -1.29
CA LEU A 102 -57.42 -1.23 -2.40
C LEU A 102 -56.66 -0.06 -3.02
N GLU A 103 -57.31 1.08 -3.26
CA GLU A 103 -56.62 2.28 -3.76
C GLU A 103 -55.54 2.74 -2.78
N ALA A 104 -55.77 2.63 -1.47
CA ALA A 104 -54.75 2.86 -0.45
C ALA A 104 -53.59 1.85 -0.56
N ALA A 105 -53.88 0.56 -0.75
CA ALA A 105 -52.84 -0.46 -0.95
C ALA A 105 -52.00 -0.21 -2.21
N LYS A 106 -52.63 0.25 -3.31
CA LYS A 106 -51.92 0.66 -4.52
C LYS A 106 -51.03 1.87 -4.29
N ALA A 107 -51.55 2.91 -3.65
CA ALA A 107 -50.78 4.10 -3.32
C ALA A 107 -49.57 3.76 -2.44
N ALA A 108 -49.74 2.86 -1.46
CA ALA A 108 -48.65 2.36 -0.64
C ALA A 108 -47.60 1.57 -1.47
N SER A 109 -48.04 0.67 -2.35
CA SER A 109 -47.14 -0.07 -3.25
C SER A 109 -46.36 0.85 -4.19
N HIS A 110 -46.99 1.89 -4.72
CA HIS A 110 -46.33 2.90 -5.55
C HIS A 110 -45.29 3.70 -4.76
N ALA A 111 -45.64 4.18 -3.57
CA ALA A 111 -44.72 4.92 -2.70
C ALA A 111 -43.51 4.06 -2.26
N GLU A 112 -43.72 2.78 -1.98
CA GLU A 112 -42.63 1.83 -1.73
C GLU A 112 -41.78 1.64 -2.99
N GLY A 113 -42.40 1.49 -4.16
CA GLY A 113 -41.69 1.38 -5.45
C GLY A 113 -40.79 2.59 -5.72
N GLU A 114 -41.27 3.81 -5.50
CA GLU A 114 -40.44 5.01 -5.60
C GLU A 114 -39.27 5.00 -4.61
N THR A 115 -39.51 4.59 -3.37
CA THR A 115 -38.47 4.50 -2.34
C THR A 115 -37.37 3.52 -2.75
N ARG A 116 -37.77 2.36 -3.30
CA ARG A 116 -36.87 1.33 -3.82
C ARG A 116 -36.08 1.81 -5.04
N ALA A 117 -36.71 2.53 -5.96
CA ALA A 117 -36.03 3.11 -7.12
C ALA A 117 -34.97 4.14 -6.70
N ARG A 118 -35.29 5.01 -5.72
CA ARG A 118 -34.31 5.96 -5.16
C ARG A 118 -33.15 5.24 -4.48
N PHE A 119 -33.43 4.18 -3.73
CA PHE A 119 -32.39 3.36 -3.11
C PHE A 119 -31.48 2.68 -4.15
N ALA A 120 -32.05 2.11 -5.21
CA ALA A 120 -31.28 1.54 -6.33
C ALA A 120 -30.37 2.59 -6.99
N ALA A 121 -30.88 3.80 -7.25
CA ALA A 121 -30.09 4.90 -7.81
C ALA A 121 -28.93 5.31 -6.90
N ASN A 122 -29.14 5.37 -5.58
CA ASN A 122 -28.09 5.68 -4.62
C ASN A 122 -26.99 4.61 -4.60
N LEU A 123 -27.37 3.32 -4.66
CA LEU A 123 -26.41 2.21 -4.74
C LEU A 123 -25.58 2.28 -6.02
N GLU A 124 -26.19 2.59 -7.17
CA GLU A 124 -25.47 2.72 -8.44
C GLU A 124 -24.51 3.93 -8.43
N ALA A 125 -24.94 5.05 -7.84
CA ALA A 125 -24.08 6.23 -7.66
C ALA A 125 -22.88 5.93 -6.75
N LEU A 126 -23.08 5.18 -5.66
CA LEU A 126 -22.00 4.71 -4.80
C LEU A 126 -21.05 3.77 -5.53
N ALA A 127 -21.58 2.80 -6.30
CA ALA A 127 -20.78 1.90 -7.10
C ALA A 127 -19.93 2.65 -8.14
N GLY A 128 -20.47 3.71 -8.75
CA GLY A 128 -19.76 4.63 -9.63
C GLY A 128 -18.56 5.30 -8.93
N ARG A 129 -18.79 5.92 -7.76
CA ARG A 129 -17.71 6.56 -6.97
C ARG A 129 -16.60 5.57 -6.59
N LEU A 130 -16.97 4.35 -6.17
CA LEU A 130 -15.99 3.32 -5.83
C LEU A 130 -15.21 2.81 -7.06
N ALA A 131 -15.85 2.74 -8.22
CA ALA A 131 -15.18 2.38 -9.47
C ALA A 131 -14.17 3.44 -9.93
N GLU A 132 -14.51 4.72 -9.79
CA GLU A 132 -13.59 5.84 -10.06
C GLU A 132 -12.39 5.82 -9.11
N MET A 133 -12.64 5.62 -7.81
CA MET A 133 -11.60 5.46 -6.80
C MET A 133 -10.69 4.27 -7.13
N ARG A 134 -11.25 3.12 -7.51
CA ARG A 134 -10.49 1.95 -7.93
C ARG A 134 -9.57 2.28 -9.11
N ALA A 135 -10.06 3.01 -10.11
CA ALA A 135 -9.24 3.41 -11.26
C ALA A 135 -8.12 4.40 -10.88
N ALA A 136 -8.37 5.32 -9.95
CA ALA A 136 -7.34 6.23 -9.42
C ALA A 136 -6.28 5.47 -8.62
N HIS A 137 -6.70 4.55 -7.75
CA HIS A 137 -5.82 3.75 -6.93
C HIS A 137 -4.96 2.80 -7.78
N ASP A 138 -5.51 2.17 -8.81
CA ASP A 138 -4.77 1.31 -9.75
C ASP A 138 -3.64 2.07 -10.47
N LYS A 139 -3.91 3.30 -10.92
CA LYS A 139 -2.89 4.18 -11.51
C LYS A 139 -1.79 4.52 -10.51
N LEU A 140 -2.17 4.85 -9.27
CA LEU A 140 -1.23 5.17 -8.20
C LEU A 140 -0.33 3.97 -7.88
N VAL A 141 -0.92 2.80 -7.65
CA VAL A 141 -0.21 1.54 -7.36
C VAL A 141 0.73 1.19 -8.51
N THR A 142 0.28 1.30 -9.76
CA THR A 142 1.13 1.04 -10.93
C THR A 142 2.34 1.99 -10.98
N HIS A 143 2.10 3.30 -10.82
CA HIS A 143 3.16 4.31 -10.84
C HIS A 143 4.16 4.10 -9.70
N LYS A 144 3.67 3.98 -8.46
CA LYS A 144 4.49 3.82 -7.26
C LYS A 144 5.21 2.48 -7.22
N GLY A 145 4.59 1.42 -7.75
CA GLY A 145 5.22 0.13 -7.98
C GLY A 145 6.41 0.21 -8.94
N ALA A 146 6.29 0.98 -10.03
CA ALA A 146 7.39 1.20 -10.97
C ALA A 146 8.53 2.02 -10.33
N GLU A 147 8.19 3.07 -9.57
CA GLU A 147 9.13 3.91 -8.82
C GLU A 147 9.95 3.08 -7.81
N GLY A 148 9.27 2.26 -6.98
CA GLY A 148 9.95 1.38 -6.01
C GLY A 148 10.84 0.32 -6.68
N LYS A 149 10.41 -0.27 -7.81
CA LYS A 149 11.25 -1.17 -8.61
C LYS A 149 12.49 -0.48 -9.16
N ALA A 150 12.41 0.80 -9.55
CA ALA A 150 13.56 1.58 -10.01
C ALA A 150 14.58 1.79 -8.88
N LEU A 151 14.14 2.18 -7.68
CA LEU A 151 15.01 2.35 -6.51
C LEU A 151 15.78 1.07 -6.16
N ILE A 152 15.10 -0.08 -6.17
CA ILE A 152 15.73 -1.39 -5.91
C ILE A 152 16.76 -1.73 -7.00
N ARG A 153 16.45 -1.45 -8.28
CA ARG A 153 17.39 -1.66 -9.39
C ARG A 153 18.63 -0.78 -9.27
N ASN A 154 18.48 0.47 -8.84
CA ASN A 154 19.61 1.40 -8.68
C ASN A 154 20.58 0.90 -7.60
N VAL A 155 20.08 0.41 -6.47
CA VAL A 155 20.95 -0.21 -5.44
C VAL A 155 21.67 -1.44 -5.97
N LYS A 156 20.99 -2.31 -6.75
CA LYS A 156 21.63 -3.48 -7.38
C LYS A 156 22.71 -3.07 -8.39
N ALA A 157 22.48 -2.01 -9.16
CA ALA A 157 23.46 -1.48 -10.10
C ALA A 157 24.70 -0.92 -9.39
N ALA A 158 24.50 -0.11 -8.35
CA ALA A 158 25.59 0.43 -7.53
C ALA A 158 26.39 -0.68 -6.82
N ALA A 159 25.72 -1.71 -6.29
CA ALA A 159 26.39 -2.86 -5.68
C ALA A 159 27.28 -3.63 -6.69
N ARG A 160 26.85 -3.73 -7.96
CA ARG A 160 27.68 -4.31 -9.03
C ARG A 160 28.89 -3.45 -9.37
N GLN A 161 28.77 -2.12 -9.29
CA GLN A 161 29.91 -1.22 -9.48
C GLN A 161 30.94 -1.40 -8.36
N VAL A 162 30.49 -1.48 -7.10
CA VAL A 162 31.36 -1.78 -5.95
C VAL A 162 32.08 -3.11 -6.12
N ALA A 163 31.39 -4.16 -6.57
CA ALA A 163 32.01 -5.46 -6.82
C ALA A 163 33.14 -5.37 -7.88
N LYS A 164 32.88 -4.67 -9.00
CA LYS A 164 33.88 -4.46 -10.06
C LYS A 164 35.07 -3.63 -9.59
N ALA A 165 34.82 -2.56 -8.82
CA ALA A 165 35.88 -1.72 -8.26
C ALA A 165 36.74 -2.50 -7.27
N SER A 166 36.14 -3.35 -6.43
CA SER A 166 36.86 -4.26 -5.53
C SER A 166 37.78 -5.21 -6.30
N GLU A 167 37.27 -5.89 -7.35
CA GLU A 167 38.09 -6.77 -8.19
C GLU A 167 39.25 -6.04 -8.89
N ARG A 168 39.05 -4.76 -9.24
CA ARG A 168 40.11 -3.93 -9.83
C ARG A 168 41.16 -3.57 -8.79
N LEU A 169 40.76 -3.19 -7.58
CA LEU A 169 41.64 -2.89 -6.47
C LEU A 169 42.48 -4.11 -6.06
N ASP A 170 41.88 -5.29 -5.98
CA ASP A 170 42.60 -6.54 -5.69
C ASP A 170 43.66 -6.85 -6.74
N ARG A 171 43.33 -6.64 -8.04
CA ARG A 171 44.30 -6.79 -9.13
C ARG A 171 45.42 -5.75 -9.07
N ALA A 172 45.11 -4.50 -8.75
CA ALA A 172 46.11 -3.44 -8.60
C ALA A 172 47.06 -3.74 -7.44
N ARG A 173 46.54 -4.15 -6.28
CA ARG A 173 47.34 -4.56 -5.11
C ARG A 173 48.22 -5.77 -5.41
N ALA A 174 47.70 -6.76 -6.15
CA ALA A 174 48.49 -7.90 -6.59
C ALA A 174 49.62 -7.51 -7.55
N ALA A 175 49.38 -6.54 -8.46
CA ALA A 175 50.41 -6.02 -9.35
C ALA A 175 51.48 -5.23 -8.59
N GLU A 176 51.08 -4.40 -7.64
CA GLU A 176 51.99 -3.65 -6.77
C GLU A 176 52.84 -4.59 -5.90
N ALA A 177 52.25 -5.62 -5.30
CA ALA A 177 52.97 -6.63 -4.53
C ALA A 177 54.02 -7.37 -5.40
N LYS A 178 53.68 -7.70 -6.65
CA LYS A 178 54.62 -8.31 -7.61
C LYS A 178 55.76 -7.35 -7.97
N ALA A 179 55.46 -6.07 -8.18
CA ALA A 179 56.48 -5.05 -8.47
C ALA A 179 57.43 -4.85 -7.28
N LYS A 180 56.90 -4.75 -6.05
CA LYS A 180 57.67 -4.69 -4.80
C LYS A 180 58.57 -5.92 -4.63
N ALA A 181 58.03 -7.11 -4.86
CA ALA A 181 58.81 -8.35 -4.77
C ALA A 181 59.93 -8.44 -5.81
N LYS A 182 59.70 -7.94 -7.02
CA LYS A 182 60.71 -7.89 -8.08
C LYS A 182 61.82 -6.90 -7.77
N ASP A 183 61.46 -5.69 -7.33
CA ASP A 183 62.41 -4.65 -6.95
C ASP A 183 63.31 -5.12 -5.79
N ALA A 184 62.72 -5.77 -4.78
CA ALA A 184 63.48 -6.35 -3.66
C ALA A 184 64.48 -7.45 -4.09
N ARG A 185 64.12 -8.31 -5.07
CA ARG A 185 65.03 -9.34 -5.60
C ARG A 185 66.17 -8.74 -6.41
N ASP A 186 65.86 -7.78 -7.27
CA ASP A 186 66.83 -7.17 -8.20
C ASP A 186 67.72 -6.12 -7.51
N GLY A 187 67.32 -5.62 -6.34
CA GLY A 187 68.11 -4.72 -5.49
C GLY A 187 69.30 -5.40 -4.80
N ASP A 188 69.22 -6.71 -4.54
CA ASP A 188 70.26 -7.52 -3.88
C ASP A 188 71.23 -8.19 -4.90
N GLY A 189 70.91 -8.10 -6.20
CA GLY A 189 71.68 -8.70 -7.29
C GLY A 189 72.55 -7.71 -8.08
N ASP A 190 73.46 -8.27 -8.88
CA ASP A 190 74.32 -7.53 -9.84
C ASP A 190 73.51 -7.15 -11.09
N VAL A 191 72.51 -6.29 -10.89
CA VAL A 191 71.54 -5.89 -11.90
C VAL A 191 71.92 -4.52 -12.46
N SER A 192 71.94 -4.40 -13.79
CA SER A 192 72.30 -3.14 -14.46
C SER A 192 71.45 -1.96 -13.98
N GLU A 193 72.05 -0.78 -13.91
CA GLU A 193 71.37 0.46 -13.51
C GLU A 193 70.13 0.76 -14.36
N ARG A 194 70.18 0.42 -15.66
CA ARG A 194 69.03 0.52 -16.57
C ARG A 194 67.86 -0.36 -16.13
N GLN A 195 68.14 -1.54 -15.60
CA GLN A 195 67.11 -2.47 -15.14
C GLN A 195 66.56 -2.07 -13.77
N ARG A 196 67.39 -1.53 -12.86
CA ARG A 196 66.93 -0.91 -11.60
C ARG A 196 65.97 0.26 -11.86
N ARG A 197 66.32 1.15 -12.80
CA ARG A 197 65.44 2.26 -13.20
C ARG A 197 64.10 1.78 -13.75
N LYS A 198 64.09 0.76 -14.61
CA LYS A 198 62.84 0.15 -15.12
C LYS A 198 61.98 -0.47 -14.02
N ASN A 199 62.59 -1.10 -13.03
CA ASN A 199 61.85 -1.69 -11.90
C ASN A 199 61.24 -0.59 -11.01
N ALA A 200 61.99 0.48 -10.72
CA ALA A 200 61.48 1.63 -10.00
C ALA A 200 60.31 2.32 -10.74
N GLU A 201 60.43 2.52 -12.05
CA GLU A 201 59.35 3.05 -12.89
C GLU A 201 58.10 2.15 -12.87
N ALA A 202 58.28 0.82 -12.91
CA ALA A 202 57.18 -0.14 -12.82
C ALA A 202 56.52 -0.15 -11.43
N LEU A 203 57.29 0.01 -10.36
CA LEU A 203 56.77 0.12 -9.00
C LEU A 203 55.93 1.39 -8.82
N VAL A 204 56.43 2.55 -9.26
CA VAL A 204 55.70 3.82 -9.23
C VAL A 204 54.39 3.72 -10.03
N ALA A 205 54.44 3.11 -11.22
CA ALA A 205 53.23 2.88 -12.02
C ALA A 205 52.22 1.96 -11.32
N ALA A 206 52.69 0.89 -10.66
CA ALA A 206 51.82 -0.03 -9.93
C ALA A 206 51.20 0.62 -8.69
N SER A 207 51.95 1.42 -7.92
CA SER A 207 51.42 2.17 -6.77
C SER A 207 50.37 3.20 -7.20
N ARG A 208 50.61 3.95 -8.28
CA ARG A 208 49.57 4.84 -8.86
C ARG A 208 48.31 4.09 -9.26
N GLY A 209 48.47 2.89 -9.84
CA GLY A 209 47.33 2.04 -10.19
C GLY A 209 46.53 1.54 -8.97
N VAL A 210 47.17 1.41 -7.80
CA VAL A 210 46.47 1.14 -6.52
C VAL A 210 45.71 2.38 -6.09
N ASP A 211 46.34 3.56 -6.06
CA ASP A 211 45.71 4.82 -5.66
C ASP A 211 44.45 5.10 -6.51
N GLU A 212 44.56 4.97 -7.84
CA GLU A 212 43.42 5.13 -8.76
C GLU A 212 42.29 4.12 -8.50
N ALA A 213 42.62 2.88 -8.16
CA ALA A 213 41.63 1.85 -7.85
C ALA A 213 40.98 2.05 -6.46
N GLU A 214 41.71 2.62 -5.50
CA GLU A 214 41.17 3.01 -4.19
C GLU A 214 40.19 4.17 -4.31
N ASP A 215 40.52 5.17 -5.14
CA ASP A 215 39.61 6.27 -5.46
C ASP A 215 38.34 5.76 -6.17
N GLU A 216 38.46 4.89 -7.17
CA GLU A 216 37.30 4.28 -7.84
C GLU A 216 36.42 3.47 -6.86
N MET A 217 37.04 2.74 -5.93
CA MET A 217 36.32 1.99 -4.90
C MET A 217 35.58 2.94 -3.93
N ARG A 218 36.22 4.04 -3.53
CA ARG A 218 35.62 5.06 -2.68
C ARG A 218 34.40 5.70 -3.35
N ASP A 219 34.51 6.08 -4.62
CA ASP A 219 33.42 6.67 -5.39
C ASP A 219 32.26 5.69 -5.62
N SER A 220 32.58 4.43 -5.92
CA SER A 220 31.58 3.36 -6.05
C SER A 220 30.85 3.12 -4.73
N ASN A 221 31.57 3.13 -3.61
CA ASN A 221 30.95 2.93 -2.29
C ASN A 221 30.08 4.13 -1.89
N ASN A 222 30.53 5.36 -2.15
CA ASN A 222 29.72 6.57 -1.97
C ASN A 222 28.42 6.49 -2.79
N THR A 223 28.51 6.05 -4.05
CA THR A 223 27.34 5.84 -4.92
C THR A 223 26.37 4.81 -4.32
N LEU A 224 26.88 3.70 -3.78
CA LEU A 224 26.05 2.68 -3.12
C LEU A 224 25.37 3.22 -1.87
N ILE A 225 26.06 4.01 -1.05
CA ILE A 225 25.50 4.64 0.15
C ILE A 225 24.35 5.58 -0.25
N MET A 226 24.57 6.45 -1.23
CA MET A 226 23.54 7.37 -1.73
C MET A 226 22.35 6.62 -2.34
N ALA A 227 22.59 5.56 -3.10
CA ALA A 227 21.51 4.74 -3.66
C ALA A 227 20.69 4.02 -2.57
N ARG A 228 21.34 3.55 -1.49
CA ARG A 228 20.64 2.93 -0.35
C ARG A 228 19.79 3.95 0.41
N GLN A 229 20.31 5.14 0.65
CA GLN A 229 19.58 6.23 1.29
C GLN A 229 18.36 6.62 0.45
N ALA A 230 18.55 6.88 -0.84
CA ALA A 230 17.47 7.21 -1.76
C ALA A 230 16.41 6.09 -1.84
N ARG A 231 16.83 4.81 -1.78
CA ARG A 231 15.89 3.68 -1.71
C ARG A 231 15.09 3.72 -0.40
N GLN A 232 15.73 3.92 0.74
CA GLN A 232 15.05 3.93 2.03
C GLN A 232 14.03 5.06 2.10
N ASP A 233 14.44 6.29 1.78
CA ASP A 233 13.57 7.47 1.83
C ASP A 233 12.44 7.35 0.79
N GLY A 234 12.76 6.93 -0.42
CA GLY A 234 11.79 6.75 -1.50
C GLY A 234 10.76 5.64 -1.21
N LEU A 235 11.18 4.50 -0.67
CA LEU A 235 10.25 3.42 -0.30
C LEU A 235 9.35 3.84 0.87
N SER A 236 9.89 4.57 1.85
CA SER A 236 9.09 5.13 2.95
C SER A 236 8.04 6.12 2.45
N ALA A 237 8.42 7.03 1.55
CA ALA A 237 7.50 7.98 0.93
C ALA A 237 6.41 7.29 0.08
N ILE A 238 6.79 6.28 -0.70
CA ILE A 238 5.86 5.45 -1.48
C ILE A 238 4.84 4.79 -0.55
N ALA A 239 5.33 4.13 0.50
CA ALA A 239 4.47 3.45 1.45
C ALA A 239 3.49 4.40 2.13
N THR A 240 3.96 5.56 2.56
CA THR A 240 3.13 6.60 3.16
C THR A 240 2.04 7.03 2.19
N THR A 241 2.38 7.25 0.92
CA THR A 241 1.40 7.63 -0.12
C THR A 241 0.34 6.54 -0.33
N LEU A 242 0.76 5.27 -0.36
CA LEU A 242 -0.16 4.14 -0.52
C LEU A 242 -1.04 3.95 0.72
N GLN A 243 -0.51 4.20 1.92
CA GLN A 243 -1.28 4.15 3.16
C GLN A 243 -2.38 5.22 3.17
N HIS A 244 -2.07 6.48 2.83
CA HIS A 244 -3.08 7.54 2.76
C HIS A 244 -4.17 7.20 1.73
N SER A 245 -3.80 6.67 0.57
CA SER A 245 -4.77 6.23 -0.43
C SER A 245 -5.67 5.09 0.08
N GLU A 246 -5.15 4.23 0.95
CA GLU A 246 -5.91 3.14 1.56
C GLU A 246 -6.82 3.63 2.69
N GLU A 247 -6.37 4.63 3.45
CA GLU A 247 -7.19 5.32 4.46
C GLU A 247 -8.37 6.06 3.80
N ASP A 248 -8.12 6.79 2.70
CA ASP A 248 -9.18 7.45 1.91
C ASP A 248 -10.21 6.42 1.41
N ARG A 249 -9.74 5.26 0.96
CA ARG A 249 -10.60 4.15 0.52
C ARG A 249 -11.48 3.64 1.66
N LEU A 250 -10.89 3.38 2.83
CA LEU A 250 -11.63 2.91 3.99
C LEU A 250 -12.64 3.95 4.49
N GLY A 251 -12.31 5.24 4.41
CA GLY A 251 -13.24 6.33 4.72
C GLY A 251 -14.48 6.30 3.83
N VAL A 252 -14.30 6.22 2.51
CA VAL A 252 -15.44 6.17 1.58
C VAL A 252 -16.28 4.91 1.73
N ILE A 253 -15.68 3.77 2.10
CA ILE A 253 -16.43 2.54 2.39
C ILE A 253 -17.19 2.64 3.72
N ALA A 254 -16.64 3.33 4.73
CA ALA A 254 -17.29 3.50 6.03
C ALA A 254 -18.47 4.49 5.98
N ASP A 255 -18.40 5.49 5.12
CA ASP A 255 -19.46 6.50 4.93
C ASP A 255 -20.62 6.02 4.03
N ALA A 256 -20.48 4.83 3.44
CA ALA A 256 -21.40 4.24 2.46
C ALA A 256 -22.44 3.30 3.09
#